data_AF-A0A838H522-F1
#
_entry.id   AF-A0A838H522-F1
#
_cell.length_a   1.000
_cell.length_b   1.000
_cell.length_c   1.000
_cell.angle_alpha   90.00
_cell.angle_beta   90.00
_cell.angle_gamma   90.00
#
_symmetry.space_group_name_H-M   'P 1'
#
loop_
_entity.id
_entity.type
_entity.pdbx_description
1 polymer ?
#
loop_
_entity_poly.entity_id
_entity_poly.type
_entity_poly.pdbx_seq_one_letter_code
_entity_poly.pdbx_strand_id
1 'polypeptide(L)'
;TPRLVDRQRRGHQLFPDLSIEGGPLHLLWWDSRNDACYSRARPIGNCADRSLVDSLDVYATTSSDRGKTFAPSTRMSDVTTNPNYEQFALRTVPFAGDYLWISAVGDFAYGTWTDWRDTVGGTDQREVDEPDNDTNTGDVKQCRHLLADGSWSNDTCPRAGGLDQNIYGDLAP
;
A
#
# COMPACT_ATOMS: atom_id res chain seq x y z
N THR A 1 19.83 22.94 -6.79
CA THR A 1 19.23 21.94 -7.69
C THR A 1 18.69 20.80 -6.86
N PRO A 2 17.43 20.35 -7.08
CA PRO A 2 16.87 19.16 -6.44
C PRO A 2 17.72 17.91 -6.69
N ARG A 3 17.72 16.96 -5.75
CA ARG A 3 18.44 15.69 -5.84
C ARG A 3 17.49 14.53 -5.54
N LEU A 4 17.69 13.40 -6.20
CA LEU A 4 17.05 12.16 -5.81
C LEU A 4 17.61 11.72 -4.46
N VAL A 5 16.71 11.36 -3.54
CA VAL A 5 17.04 10.82 -2.22
C VAL A 5 17.55 9.39 -2.37
N ASP A 6 16.75 8.55 -3.03
CA ASP A 6 17.07 7.16 -3.27
C ASP A 6 16.86 6.81 -4.75
N ARG A 7 17.93 6.35 -5.41
CA ARG A 7 17.90 6.07 -6.85
C ARG A 7 17.61 4.60 -7.09
N GLN A 8 16.37 4.30 -7.45
CA GLN A 8 15.94 2.97 -7.87
C GLN A 8 15.78 2.85 -9.39
N ARG A 9 16.04 1.65 -9.93
CA ARG A 9 15.87 1.34 -11.37
C ARG A 9 14.46 0.88 -11.71
N ARG A 10 13.71 0.42 -10.70
CA ARG A 10 12.33 -0.08 -10.75
C ARG A 10 11.57 0.49 -9.55
N GLY A 11 10.24 0.36 -9.59
CA GLY A 11 9.35 0.92 -8.60
C GLY A 11 8.97 2.38 -8.86
N HIS A 12 7.86 2.77 -8.27
CA HIS A 12 7.47 4.15 -8.02
C HIS A 12 7.77 4.48 -6.56
N GLN A 13 8.07 5.74 -6.28
CA GLN A 13 8.27 6.28 -4.93
C GLN A 13 7.22 7.36 -4.72
N LEU A 14 6.40 7.21 -3.69
CA LEU A 14 5.17 7.97 -3.52
C LEU A 14 4.91 8.32 -2.05
N PHE A 15 4.09 9.35 -1.87
CA PHE A 15 3.55 9.80 -0.58
C PHE A 15 4.60 9.93 0.53
N PRO A 16 5.69 10.70 0.32
CA PRO A 16 6.71 10.84 1.33
C PRO A 16 6.23 11.68 2.52
N ASP A 17 6.79 11.41 3.69
CA ASP A 17 6.75 12.29 4.85
C ASP A 17 8.16 12.47 5.43
N LEU A 18 8.41 13.61 6.08
CA LEU A 18 9.71 13.91 6.66
C LEU A 18 9.59 14.57 8.03
N SER A 19 10.55 14.26 8.89
CA SER A 19 10.73 14.91 10.20
C SER A 19 12.16 15.39 10.35
N ILE A 20 12.34 16.60 10.87
CA ILE A 20 13.64 17.20 11.13
C ILE A 20 13.66 17.71 12.56
N GLU A 21 14.61 17.25 13.35
CA GLU A 21 14.86 17.77 14.67
C GLU A 21 16.36 17.69 14.97
N GLY A 22 16.92 18.70 15.65
CA GLY A 22 18.32 18.66 16.08
C GLY A 22 19.38 18.66 14.96
N GLY A 23 18.99 18.61 13.69
CA GLY A 23 19.87 18.58 12.53
C GLY A 23 19.62 17.40 11.58
N PRO A 24 19.49 16.16 12.08
CA PRO A 24 19.07 15.02 11.27
C PRO A 24 17.71 15.23 10.59
N LEU A 25 17.60 14.75 9.36
CA LEU A 25 16.36 14.66 8.60
C LEU A 25 16.05 13.17 8.43
N HIS A 26 14.87 12.76 8.86
CA HIS A 26 14.31 11.42 8.67
C HIS A 26 13.22 11.50 7.60
N LEU A 27 13.24 10.57 6.65
CA LEU A 27 12.33 10.55 5.51
C LEU A 27 11.76 9.15 5.35
N LEU A 28 10.44 9.05 5.20
CA LEU A 28 9.66 7.83 5.02
C LEU A 28 8.85 7.94 3.72
N TRP A 29 8.69 6.87 2.96
CA TRP A 29 7.86 6.86 1.74
C TRP A 29 7.35 5.45 1.40
N TRP A 30 6.30 5.41 0.57
CA TRP A 30 5.84 4.19 -0.09
C TRP A 30 6.66 3.92 -1.35
N ASP A 31 7.09 2.68 -1.52
CA ASP A 31 7.97 2.26 -2.62
C ASP A 31 7.48 0.94 -3.23
N SER A 32 7.45 0.88 -4.57
CA SER A 32 7.09 -0.34 -5.31
C SER A 32 8.27 -1.02 -6.01
N ARG A 33 9.51 -0.82 -5.53
CA ARG A 33 10.70 -1.47 -6.12
C ARG A 33 10.64 -2.99 -6.10
N ASN A 34 9.86 -3.57 -5.18
CA ASN A 34 9.66 -5.01 -5.04
C ASN A 34 8.42 -5.53 -5.76
N ASP A 35 7.66 -4.67 -6.45
CA ASP A 35 6.53 -5.08 -7.30
C ASP A 35 7.03 -6.02 -8.42
N ALA A 36 6.63 -7.29 -8.33
CA ALA A 36 6.99 -8.33 -9.29
C ALA A 36 6.51 -7.98 -10.71
N CYS A 37 5.38 -7.26 -10.81
CA CYS A 37 4.71 -6.87 -12.04
C CYS A 37 5.03 -5.44 -12.51
N TYR A 38 5.98 -4.77 -11.85
CA TYR A 38 6.32 -3.37 -12.11
C TYR A 38 6.43 -3.05 -13.60
N SER A 39 5.68 -2.02 -14.00
CA SER A 39 5.80 -1.33 -15.28
C SER A 39 5.57 0.15 -15.05
N ARG A 40 6.38 0.98 -15.72
CA ARG A 40 6.21 2.44 -15.70
C ARG A 40 4.89 2.93 -16.31
N ALA A 41 4.21 2.07 -17.05
CA ALA A 41 3.00 2.39 -17.79
C ALA A 41 1.74 1.72 -17.22
N ARG A 42 1.85 0.98 -16.11
CA ARG A 42 0.71 0.38 -15.42
C ARG A 42 0.60 0.94 -14.00
N PRO A 43 -0.59 0.96 -13.41
CA PRO A 43 -0.73 1.19 -11.98
C PRO A 43 0.13 0.21 -11.18
N ILE A 44 0.52 0.62 -9.97
CA ILE A 44 1.33 -0.19 -9.05
C ILE A 44 0.61 -1.51 -8.77
N GLY A 45 1.30 -2.65 -8.89
CA GLY A 45 0.71 -3.97 -8.65
C GLY A 45 -0.09 -4.56 -9.81
N ASN A 46 -0.36 -3.81 -10.89
CA ASN A 46 -1.09 -4.36 -12.05
C ASN A 46 -0.15 -5.11 -12.99
N CYS A 47 -0.41 -6.40 -13.15
CA CYS A 47 0.28 -7.27 -14.09
C CYS A 47 -0.26 -7.11 -15.53
N ALA A 48 0.51 -7.59 -16.51
CA ALA A 48 0.11 -7.52 -17.92
C ALA A 48 -1.06 -8.47 -18.25
N ASP A 49 -1.21 -9.54 -17.47
CA ASP A 49 -2.31 -10.50 -17.54
C ASP A 49 -3.54 -10.06 -16.74
N ARG A 50 -3.54 -8.82 -16.23
CA ARG A 50 -4.58 -8.18 -15.41
C ARG A 50 -4.63 -8.61 -13.95
N SER A 51 -3.83 -9.58 -13.51
CA SER A 51 -3.74 -9.87 -12.08
C SER A 51 -3.18 -8.69 -11.29
N LEU A 52 -3.58 -8.59 -10.02
CA LEU A 52 -3.14 -7.63 -9.02
C LEU A 52 -2.27 -8.37 -8.00
N VAL A 53 -1.16 -7.74 -7.62
CA VAL A 53 -0.18 -8.33 -6.70
C VAL A 53 0.21 -7.38 -5.58
N ASP A 54 0.71 -7.97 -4.50
CA ASP A 54 1.44 -7.24 -3.46
C ASP A 54 2.60 -6.45 -4.08
N SER A 55 2.60 -5.14 -3.84
CA SER A 55 3.43 -4.23 -4.62
C SER A 55 3.89 -2.98 -3.87
N LEU A 56 3.45 -2.76 -2.63
CA LEU A 56 3.88 -1.62 -1.81
C LEU A 56 4.61 -2.04 -0.54
N ASP A 57 5.71 -1.34 -0.30
CA ASP A 57 6.54 -1.42 0.89
C ASP A 57 6.84 -0.02 1.43
N VAL A 58 7.07 0.07 2.74
CA VAL A 58 7.54 1.32 3.34
C VAL A 58 9.05 1.31 3.39
N TYR A 59 9.67 2.39 2.93
CA TYR A 59 11.11 2.63 3.02
C TYR A 59 11.40 3.93 3.75
N ALA A 60 12.54 3.97 4.43
CA ALA A 60 13.02 5.14 5.13
C ALA A 60 14.51 5.38 4.92
N THR A 61 14.95 6.63 5.09
CA THR A 61 16.36 7.01 5.15
C THR A 61 16.56 8.23 6.04
N THR A 62 17.81 8.50 6.38
CA THR A 62 18.22 9.66 7.16
C THR A 62 19.31 10.47 6.46
N SER A 63 19.39 11.75 6.80
CA SER A 63 20.46 12.67 6.39
C SER A 63 20.98 13.45 7.58
N SER A 64 22.28 13.38 7.82
CA SER A 64 22.97 14.14 8.87
C SER A 64 23.56 15.46 8.40
N ASP A 65 23.40 15.82 7.12
CA ASP A 65 24.06 16.97 6.50
C ASP A 65 23.08 17.94 5.81
N ARG A 66 21.85 18.00 6.35
CA ARG A 66 20.75 18.86 5.88
C ARG A 66 20.29 18.50 4.46
N GLY A 67 20.21 17.21 4.17
CA GLY A 67 19.70 16.67 2.90
C GLY A 67 20.68 16.77 1.73
N LYS A 68 21.98 16.96 1.98
CA LYS A 68 23.00 16.96 0.91
C LYS A 68 23.34 15.53 0.49
N THR A 69 23.41 14.62 1.46
CA THR A 69 23.57 13.18 1.28
C THR A 69 22.57 12.43 2.16
N PHE A 70 22.20 11.23 1.73
CA PHE A 70 21.29 10.34 2.43
C PHE A 70 22.00 9.00 2.67
N ALA A 71 21.70 8.38 3.80
CA ALA A 71 22.09 7.00 4.07
C ALA A 71 21.41 6.05 3.07
N PRO A 72 21.91 4.80 2.92
CA PRO A 72 21.16 3.77 2.21
C PRO A 72 19.74 3.62 2.79
N SER A 73 18.74 3.50 1.92
CA SER A 73 17.35 3.32 2.34
C SER A 73 17.14 1.95 3.00
N THR A 74 16.41 1.93 4.11
CA THR A 74 15.98 0.71 4.81
C THR A 74 14.52 0.43 4.51
N ARG A 75 14.16 -0.83 4.29
CA ARG A 75 12.76 -1.26 4.23
C ARG A 75 12.23 -1.36 5.65
N MET A 76 11.21 -0.57 5.95
CA MET A 76 10.52 -0.49 7.25
C MET A 76 9.44 -1.56 7.38
N SER A 77 8.68 -1.83 6.31
CA SER A 77 7.70 -2.90 6.31
C SER A 77 8.37 -4.28 6.17
N ASP A 78 7.85 -5.26 6.89
CA ASP A 78 8.24 -6.67 6.80
C ASP A 78 7.38 -7.47 5.80
N VAL A 79 6.27 -6.88 5.36
CA VAL A 79 5.34 -7.44 4.38
C VAL A 79 5.18 -6.46 3.21
N THR A 80 5.15 -7.00 1.99
CA THR A 80 4.72 -6.26 0.79
C THR A 80 3.22 -6.47 0.66
N THR A 81 2.45 -5.41 0.45
CA THR A 81 0.98 -5.47 0.48
C THR A 81 0.34 -5.00 -0.82
N ASN A 82 -0.88 -5.45 -1.09
CA ASN A 82 -1.65 -5.10 -2.28
C ASN A 82 -2.49 -3.84 -2.05
N PRO A 83 -2.15 -2.69 -2.66
CA PRO A 83 -2.94 -1.46 -2.54
C PRO A 83 -4.25 -1.50 -3.35
N ASN A 84 -4.43 -2.52 -4.19
CA ASN A 84 -5.54 -2.61 -5.13
C ASN A 84 -6.68 -3.49 -4.62
N TYR A 85 -6.74 -3.79 -3.32
CA TYR A 85 -7.90 -4.46 -2.75
C TYR A 85 -9.15 -3.57 -2.81
N GLU A 86 -10.25 -4.11 -3.33
CA GLU A 86 -11.51 -3.42 -3.57
C GLU A 86 -12.35 -3.27 -2.30
N GLN A 87 -11.97 -2.33 -1.44
CA GLN A 87 -12.59 -2.21 -0.11
C GLN A 87 -13.82 -1.28 -0.10
N PHE A 88 -13.96 -0.39 -1.08
CA PHE A 88 -14.96 0.69 -1.06
C PHE A 88 -16.03 0.52 -2.14
N ALA A 89 -17.01 1.44 -2.17
CA ALA A 89 -18.11 1.46 -3.13
C ALA A 89 -18.88 0.13 -3.26
N LEU A 90 -19.18 -0.51 -2.13
CA LEU A 90 -19.76 -1.86 -2.07
C LEU A 90 -18.82 -2.96 -2.60
N ARG A 91 -17.51 -2.85 -2.38
CA ARG A 91 -16.48 -3.80 -2.81
C ARG A 91 -16.29 -3.81 -4.33
N THR A 92 -16.09 -2.65 -4.93
CA THR A 92 -15.86 -2.52 -6.38
C THR A 92 -14.83 -1.45 -6.73
N VAL A 93 -14.17 -0.88 -5.71
CA VAL A 93 -13.24 0.23 -5.86
C VAL A 93 -12.09 0.05 -4.88
N PRO A 94 -10.84 -0.02 -5.36
CA PRO A 94 -9.68 0.00 -4.49
C PRO A 94 -9.40 1.40 -3.96
N PHE A 95 -8.75 1.46 -2.80
CA PHE A 95 -8.29 2.71 -2.24
C PHE A 95 -7.02 2.52 -1.44
N ALA A 96 -5.94 3.11 -1.95
CA ALA A 96 -4.70 3.32 -1.24
C ALA A 96 -4.51 4.80 -0.93
N GLY A 97 -4.73 5.18 0.33
CA GLY A 97 -4.49 6.53 0.83
C GLY A 97 -3.00 6.83 1.04
N ASP A 98 -2.68 8.09 1.28
CA ASP A 98 -1.33 8.60 1.57
C ASP A 98 -0.99 8.57 3.07
N TYR A 99 -1.48 7.55 3.78
CA TYR A 99 -1.38 7.48 5.24
C TYR A 99 -0.05 6.88 5.68
N LEU A 100 0.99 7.71 5.68
CA LEU A 100 2.21 7.48 6.45
C LEU A 100 2.64 8.76 7.17
N TRP A 101 3.34 8.58 8.29
CA TRP A 101 3.77 9.67 9.13
C TRP A 101 5.07 9.31 9.84
N ILE A 102 6.00 10.26 9.96
CA ILE A 102 7.24 10.10 10.72
C ILE A 102 7.40 11.25 11.71
N SER A 103 7.94 10.95 12.89
CA SER A 103 8.29 11.95 13.90
C SER A 103 9.63 11.63 14.52
N ALA A 104 10.39 12.67 14.85
CA ALA A 104 11.70 12.58 15.46
C ALA A 104 11.73 13.36 16.78
N VAL A 105 12.33 12.76 17.81
CA VAL A 105 12.60 13.35 19.12
C VAL A 105 13.98 12.90 19.60
N GLY A 106 14.95 13.81 19.73
CA GLY A 106 16.32 13.54 20.13
C GLY A 106 17.09 12.68 19.13
N ASP A 107 17.49 11.48 19.57
CA ASP A 107 18.18 10.46 18.77
C ASP A 107 17.24 9.36 18.26
N PHE A 108 15.92 9.56 18.39
CA PHE A 108 14.88 8.61 18.04
C PHE A 108 13.98 9.17 16.94
N ALA A 109 13.62 8.31 15.98
CA ALA A 109 12.56 8.56 15.02
C ALA A 109 11.65 7.34 14.92
N TYR A 110 10.35 7.57 14.69
CA TYR A 110 9.34 6.52 14.55
C TYR A 110 8.43 6.82 13.38
N GLY A 111 8.32 5.85 12.48
CA GLY A 111 7.42 5.90 11.34
C GLY A 111 6.17 5.06 11.60
N THR A 112 5.03 5.54 11.14
CA THR A 112 3.77 4.78 11.10
C THR A 112 3.18 4.84 9.70
N TRP A 113 2.48 3.78 9.30
CA TRP A 113 1.86 3.68 7.98
C TRP A 113 0.65 2.76 8.02
N THR A 114 -0.30 2.99 7.12
CA THR A 114 -1.44 2.08 6.92
C THR A 114 -1.14 1.11 5.79
N ASP A 115 -1.27 -0.21 6.02
CA ASP A 115 -1.11 -1.20 4.96
C ASP A 115 -2.20 -2.27 4.95
N TRP A 116 -2.20 -3.08 3.89
CA TRP A 116 -3.28 -4.03 3.56
C TRP A 116 -2.97 -5.47 3.98
N ARG A 117 -1.98 -5.72 4.84
CA ARG A 117 -1.56 -7.11 5.14
C ARG A 117 -2.65 -7.95 5.80
N ASP A 118 -3.55 -7.29 6.53
CA ASP A 118 -4.66 -7.95 7.22
C ASP A 118 -5.95 -7.96 6.39
N THR A 119 -5.94 -7.36 5.19
CA THR A 119 -7.08 -7.44 4.27
C THR A 119 -7.23 -8.86 3.76
N VAL A 120 -8.37 -9.47 4.06
CA VAL A 120 -8.70 -10.83 3.61
C VAL A 120 -9.26 -10.76 2.19
N GLY A 121 -8.51 -11.34 1.24
CA GLY A 121 -8.96 -11.54 -0.13
C GLY A 121 -10.21 -12.44 -0.24
N GLY A 122 -10.95 -12.29 -1.32
CA GLY A 122 -12.22 -12.97 -1.52
C GLY A 122 -12.56 -13.21 -2.98
N THR A 123 -13.86 -13.30 -3.24
CA THR A 123 -14.44 -13.38 -4.58
C THR A 123 -15.69 -12.53 -4.56
N ASP A 124 -15.85 -11.66 -5.55
CA ASP A 124 -17.11 -11.00 -5.80
C ASP A 124 -18.04 -11.91 -6.58
N GLN A 125 -19.10 -12.38 -5.91
CA GLN A 125 -20.08 -13.24 -6.53
C GLN A 125 -20.93 -12.52 -7.60
N ARG A 126 -20.82 -11.19 -7.72
CA ARG A 126 -21.48 -10.39 -8.76
C ARG A 126 -20.78 -10.50 -10.12
N GLU A 127 -19.51 -10.92 -10.15
CA GLU A 127 -18.66 -10.90 -11.35
C GLU A 127 -18.68 -12.22 -12.15
N VAL A 128 -19.89 -12.72 -12.43
CA VAL A 128 -20.08 -14.05 -13.02
C VAL A 128 -19.68 -14.16 -14.50
N ASP A 129 -19.68 -13.06 -15.26
CA ASP A 129 -19.47 -13.05 -16.72
C ASP A 129 -18.36 -12.12 -17.21
N GLU A 130 -17.92 -11.19 -16.37
CA GLU A 130 -16.73 -10.36 -16.55
C GLU A 130 -16.15 -10.24 -15.15
N PRO A 131 -15.07 -10.97 -14.79
CA PRO A 131 -14.23 -10.44 -13.74
C PRO A 131 -13.92 -9.01 -14.16
N ASP A 132 -13.92 -8.09 -13.22
CA ASP A 132 -13.29 -6.80 -13.41
C ASP A 132 -11.90 -6.95 -14.10
N ASN A 133 -11.27 -5.83 -14.40
CA ASN A 133 -9.97 -5.84 -15.08
C ASN A 133 -8.80 -6.35 -14.19
N ASP A 134 -9.11 -7.25 -13.24
CA ASP A 134 -8.32 -7.66 -12.09
C ASP A 134 -8.19 -9.21 -11.96
N THR A 135 -9.02 -10.00 -12.65
CA THR A 135 -9.00 -11.49 -12.61
C THR A 135 -9.30 -12.12 -11.24
N ASN A 136 -10.15 -11.48 -10.43
CA ASN A 136 -10.52 -11.85 -9.06
C ASN A 136 -9.34 -11.84 -8.08
N THR A 137 -8.42 -10.88 -8.22
CA THR A 137 -7.22 -10.76 -7.37
C THR A 137 -7.18 -9.49 -6.52
N GLY A 138 -8.05 -8.51 -6.78
CA GLY A 138 -8.32 -7.36 -5.91
C GLY A 138 -9.59 -7.53 -5.09
N ASP A 139 -10.39 -8.55 -5.37
CA ASP A 139 -11.55 -8.93 -4.58
C ASP A 139 -11.24 -9.13 -3.09
N VAL A 140 -12.10 -8.59 -2.24
CA VAL A 140 -12.03 -8.76 -0.79
C VAL A 140 -13.17 -9.63 -0.27
N LYS A 141 -12.97 -10.18 0.93
CA LYS A 141 -13.95 -11.02 1.59
C LYS A 141 -15.30 -10.31 1.73
N GLN A 142 -16.32 -10.94 1.17
CA GLN A 142 -17.72 -10.57 1.31
C GLN A 142 -18.60 -11.81 1.46
N CYS A 143 -19.72 -11.66 2.19
CA CYS A 143 -20.70 -12.72 2.42
C CYS A 143 -22.05 -12.30 1.87
N ARG A 144 -22.13 -12.25 0.54
CA ARG A 144 -23.38 -12.03 -0.18
C ARG A 144 -23.95 -13.36 -0.65
N HIS A 145 -25.26 -13.40 -0.82
CA HIS A 145 -25.95 -14.52 -1.44
C HIS A 145 -27.01 -14.01 -2.41
N LEU A 146 -27.30 -14.81 -3.42
CA LEU A 146 -28.32 -14.50 -4.41
C LEU A 146 -29.71 -14.67 -3.79
N LEU A 147 -30.57 -13.67 -3.96
CA LEU A 147 -31.95 -13.67 -3.52
C LEU A 147 -32.86 -14.33 -4.57
N ALA A 148 -34.07 -14.70 -4.17
CA ALA A 148 -35.03 -15.37 -5.05
C ALA A 148 -35.46 -14.53 -6.26
N ASP A 149 -35.32 -13.20 -6.17
CA ASP A 149 -35.60 -12.26 -7.26
C ASP A 149 -34.40 -12.04 -8.21
N GLY A 150 -33.28 -12.73 -7.98
CA GLY A 150 -32.06 -12.62 -8.77
C GLY A 150 -31.15 -11.45 -8.36
N SER A 151 -31.51 -10.66 -7.35
CA SER A 151 -30.63 -9.63 -6.80
C SER A 151 -29.67 -10.19 -5.75
N TRP A 152 -28.56 -9.50 -5.49
CA TRP A 152 -27.61 -9.88 -4.44
C TRP A 152 -27.96 -9.23 -3.11
N SER A 153 -27.80 -9.98 -2.01
CA SER A 153 -27.95 -9.44 -0.67
C SER A 153 -26.91 -8.36 -0.35
N ASN A 154 -27.15 -7.59 0.72
CA ASN A 154 -26.09 -6.83 1.38
C ASN A 154 -24.98 -7.78 1.88
N ASP A 155 -23.77 -7.24 2.07
CA ASP A 155 -22.69 -7.98 2.71
C ASP A 155 -23.05 -8.30 4.16
N THR A 156 -23.15 -9.59 4.47
CA THR A 156 -23.51 -10.08 5.81
C THR A 156 -22.31 -10.30 6.73
N CYS A 157 -21.08 -10.13 6.23
CA CYS A 157 -19.86 -10.27 7.02
C CYS A 157 -18.87 -9.10 6.83
N PRO A 158 -19.31 -7.83 6.92
CA PRO A 158 -18.44 -6.68 6.62
C PRO A 158 -17.22 -6.57 7.53
N ARG A 159 -17.24 -7.21 8.72
CA ARG A 159 -16.15 -7.21 9.71
C ARG A 159 -15.29 -8.47 9.68
N ALA A 160 -15.42 -9.32 8.66
CA ALA A 160 -14.66 -10.58 8.55
C ALA A 160 -13.32 -10.41 7.79
N GLY A 161 -12.68 -9.24 7.90
CA GLY A 161 -11.33 -9.01 7.39
C GLY A 161 -11.21 -8.31 6.04
N GLY A 162 -12.28 -8.21 5.25
CA GLY A 162 -12.19 -7.62 3.91
C GLY A 162 -11.99 -6.09 3.88
N LEU A 163 -12.03 -5.39 5.01
CA LEU A 163 -11.95 -3.91 5.09
C LEU A 163 -10.75 -3.42 5.91
N ASP A 164 -9.86 -4.33 6.29
CA ASP A 164 -8.86 -4.04 7.31
C ASP A 164 -7.67 -3.29 6.70
N GLN A 165 -7.70 -1.97 6.87
CA GLN A 165 -6.58 -1.05 6.64
C GLN A 165 -5.97 -0.70 8.00
N ASN A 166 -5.01 -1.49 8.45
CA ASN A 166 -4.43 -1.38 9.79
C ASN A 166 -3.18 -0.51 9.79
N ILE A 167 -2.92 0.14 10.94
CA ILE A 167 -1.73 0.99 11.13
C ILE A 167 -0.62 0.16 11.78
N TYR A 168 0.56 0.19 11.17
CA TYR A 168 1.80 -0.36 11.70
C TYR A 168 2.81 0.76 11.91
N GLY A 169 3.86 0.46 12.66
CA GLY A 169 4.97 1.39 12.84
C GLY A 169 6.22 0.70 13.34
N ASP A 170 7.35 1.33 13.10
CA ASP A 170 8.65 0.85 13.55
C ASP A 170 9.65 2.03 13.70
N LEU A 171 10.78 1.76 14.35
CA LEU A 171 11.91 2.67 14.49
C LEU A 171 12.45 3.07 13.11
N ALA A 172 12.44 4.37 12.84
CA ALA A 172 12.99 4.91 11.60
C ALA A 172 14.48 5.25 11.77
N PRO A 173 15.29 5.06 10.71
CA PRO A 173 16.69 5.49 10.69
C PRO A 173 16.82 7.00 10.72
#